data_AF-A0AA39CG83-F1
#
_entry.id   AF-A0AA39CG83-F1
#
_cell.length_a   1.000
_cell.length_b   1.000
_cell.length_c   1.000
_cell.angle_alpha   90.00
_cell.angle_beta   90.00
_cell.angle_gamma   90.00
#
_symmetry.space_group_name_H-M   'P 1'
#
loop_
_entity.id
_entity.type
_entity.pdbx_description
1 polymer ?
#
loop_
_entity_poly.entity_id
_entity_poly.type
_entity_poly.pdbx_seq_one_letter_code
_entity_poly.pdbx_strand_id
1 'polypeptide(L)'
;MTVRTTSPVTVLGKGNSDPFAVYTVTIGPEENDLITLYRDYMIPSAYSAELGQKHMNFLASQDWRDSLAALEDEGAALGTLARYGSIASKYNPRMQRLTYKYLVQSINVLRTKLSRGHDLQSGADCMHVNMLFAAEAISGNLLGAITHGRILLQILQKQWRERKFDYKLLIYQLFIDYQLSSMFVKRMIFDEEEWLERVLQPVWDAATPHIPIYPRKQLDPCISDEWLRSSFEVKRQQFYFMASRAETLDATSHLQLVWMSQMTRGMLFHSRMIDHYLKIGEQLRKPRLSSVEVDELKSQQYLALAAAQLDRHVGGHPKILGVHIYDTSRMTMALKHALEANDLSSRRAASRKYRNAKLWALYVGAVAETAARSTNTNPSGNWFNETLACMATAMKIYSWGDLQPILEGFLYYDGPFYIKRPACFEEGHVDS
;
A
#
# COMPACT_ATOMS: atom_id res chain seq x y z
N MET A 1 -26.67 46.64 1.29
CA MET A 1 -25.24 46.28 1.26
C MET A 1 -24.58 46.84 2.51
N THR A 2 -24.45 46.02 3.54
CA THR A 2 -23.83 46.41 4.81
C THR A 2 -22.39 45.90 4.78
N VAL A 3 -21.44 46.82 4.65
CA VAL A 3 -20.01 46.53 4.76
C VAL A 3 -19.73 46.18 6.21
N ARG A 4 -19.54 44.90 6.51
CA ARG A 4 -19.00 44.45 7.80
C ARG A 4 -17.52 44.76 7.83
N THR A 5 -17.14 45.77 8.61
CA THR A 5 -15.76 46.04 8.96
C THR A 5 -15.21 44.90 9.81
N THR A 6 -14.26 44.16 9.25
CA THR A 6 -13.48 43.14 9.97
C THR A 6 -12.60 43.82 11.02
N SER A 7 -12.78 43.47 12.29
CA SER A 7 -11.95 43.97 13.39
C SER A 7 -10.50 43.45 13.28
N PRO A 8 -9.47 44.24 13.62
CA PRO A 8 -8.06 43.80 13.61
C PRO A 8 -7.80 42.59 14.54
N VAL A 9 -8.62 42.41 15.57
CA VAL A 9 -8.51 41.31 16.54
C VAL A 9 -8.79 39.95 15.89
N THR A 10 -9.64 39.90 14.85
CA THR A 10 -9.92 38.68 14.10
C THR A 10 -8.75 38.21 13.23
N VAL A 11 -7.83 39.11 12.83
CA VAL A 11 -6.64 38.76 12.05
C VAL A 11 -5.55 38.17 12.96
N LEU A 12 -5.41 38.71 14.18
CA LEU A 12 -4.44 38.24 15.16
C LEU A 12 -4.80 36.88 15.80
N GLY A 13 -6.10 36.59 15.97
CA GLY A 13 -6.56 35.30 16.50
C GLY A 13 -6.57 34.14 15.48
N LYS A 14 -6.52 34.46 14.18
CA LYS A 14 -6.57 33.45 13.10
C LYS A 14 -5.21 32.88 12.71
N GLY A 15 -4.09 33.51 13.10
CA GLY A 15 -2.75 33.10 12.65
C GLY A 15 -2.68 32.97 11.12
N ASN A 16 -1.66 32.29 10.60
CA ASN A 16 -1.49 32.02 9.16
C ASN A 16 -2.59 31.13 8.52
N SER A 17 -3.71 30.88 9.21
CA SER A 17 -4.55 29.70 9.00
C SER A 17 -5.66 29.88 7.95
N ASP A 18 -6.25 31.08 7.84
CA ASP A 18 -7.11 31.55 6.73
C ASP A 18 -7.61 32.98 7.07
N PRO A 19 -6.76 34.01 6.90
CA PRO A 19 -7.11 35.37 7.33
C PRO A 19 -8.30 35.96 6.56
N PHE A 20 -8.60 35.45 5.36
CA PHE A 20 -9.61 35.98 4.46
C PHE A 20 -10.90 35.14 4.38
N ALA A 21 -10.98 34.03 5.12
CA ALA A 21 -12.14 33.11 5.10
C ALA A 21 -12.46 32.61 3.69
N VAL A 22 -11.42 32.18 2.96
CA VAL A 22 -11.52 31.73 1.56
C VAL A 22 -12.06 30.31 1.48
N TYR A 23 -11.88 29.50 2.53
CA TYR A 23 -12.31 28.10 2.53
C TYR A 23 -13.76 27.93 3.01
N THR A 24 -14.37 26.82 2.59
CA THR A 24 -15.75 26.46 2.96
C THR A 24 -15.91 26.07 4.43
N VAL A 25 -14.81 25.68 5.07
CA VAL A 25 -14.72 25.34 6.50
C VAL A 25 -13.78 26.31 7.19
N THR A 26 -14.03 26.59 8.48
CA THR A 26 -13.13 27.45 9.26
C THR A 26 -11.83 26.72 9.56
N ILE A 27 -10.71 27.27 9.09
CA ILE A 27 -9.36 26.77 9.41
C ILE A 27 -8.80 27.56 10.59
N GLY A 28 -8.82 26.95 11.78
CA GLY A 28 -8.16 27.46 12.97
C GLY A 28 -6.74 26.89 13.13
N PRO A 29 -6.11 27.12 14.29
CA PRO A 29 -4.76 26.64 14.56
C PRO A 29 -4.64 25.11 14.49
N GLU A 30 -5.59 24.36 15.06
CA GLU A 30 -5.55 22.89 15.07
C GLU A 30 -5.73 22.33 13.65
N GLU A 31 -6.60 22.92 12.84
CA GLU A 31 -6.79 22.51 11.43
C GLU A 31 -5.55 22.84 10.58
N ASN A 32 -4.93 24.00 10.83
CA ASN A 32 -3.68 24.35 10.17
C ASN A 32 -2.56 23.37 10.52
N ASP A 33 -2.44 22.94 11.77
CA ASP A 33 -1.45 21.93 12.18
C ASP A 33 -1.66 20.59 11.45
N LEU A 34 -2.90 20.18 11.22
CA LEU A 34 -3.22 18.98 10.43
C LEU A 34 -2.80 19.13 8.95
N ILE A 35 -3.06 20.30 8.37
CA ILE A 35 -2.67 20.62 6.99
C ILE A 35 -1.14 20.65 6.86
N THR A 36 -0.45 21.27 7.82
CA THR A 36 1.02 21.30 7.90
C THR A 36 1.60 19.89 8.05
N LEU A 37 1.03 19.05 8.91
CA LEU A 37 1.44 17.66 9.06
C LEU A 37 1.39 16.92 7.72
N TYR A 38 0.30 17.08 6.95
CA TYR A 38 0.16 16.43 5.66
C TYR A 38 1.21 16.93 4.65
N ARG A 39 1.35 18.26 4.52
CA ARG A 39 2.30 18.89 3.60
C ARG A 39 3.75 18.52 3.88
N ASP A 40 4.17 18.62 5.14
CA ASP A 40 5.58 18.57 5.53
C ASP A 40 6.07 17.16 5.86
N TYR A 41 5.16 16.24 6.20
CA TYR A 41 5.54 14.87 6.58
C TYR A 41 4.90 13.81 5.72
N MET A 42 3.60 13.91 5.41
CA MET A 42 2.92 12.86 4.64
C MET A 42 3.32 12.85 3.17
N ILE A 43 3.28 14.01 2.49
CA ILE A 43 3.61 14.10 1.06
C ILE A 43 5.07 13.69 0.80
N PRO A 44 6.09 14.22 1.48
CA PRO A 44 7.48 13.80 1.26
C PRO A 44 7.68 12.30 1.46
N SER A 45 7.02 11.74 2.47
CA SER A 45 7.07 10.31 2.78
C SER A 45 6.40 9.43 1.73
N ALA A 46 5.21 9.81 1.25
CA ALA A 46 4.44 9.05 0.27
C ALA A 46 5.13 8.99 -1.10
N TYR A 47 5.81 10.08 -1.48
CA TYR A 47 6.46 10.20 -2.78
C TYR A 47 7.98 9.99 -2.73
N SER A 48 8.56 9.77 -1.53
CA SER A 48 10.02 9.71 -1.34
C SER A 48 10.75 10.87 -2.03
N ALA A 49 10.19 12.08 -1.94
CA ALA A 49 10.66 13.28 -2.64
C ALA A 49 12.14 13.60 -2.34
N GLU A 50 12.61 13.18 -1.15
CA GLU A 50 14.00 13.33 -0.68
C GLU A 50 15.02 12.55 -1.53
N LEU A 51 14.59 11.56 -2.30
CA LEU A 51 15.47 10.78 -3.18
C LEU A 51 15.78 11.48 -4.52
N GLY A 52 15.30 12.72 -4.69
CA GLY A 52 15.69 13.59 -5.81
C GLY A 52 15.11 13.23 -7.18
N GLN A 53 14.18 12.27 -7.24
CA GLN A 53 13.51 11.89 -8.48
C GLN A 53 12.54 12.99 -8.94
N LYS A 54 12.81 13.62 -10.09
CA LYS A 54 12.04 14.78 -10.58
C LYS A 54 10.56 14.44 -10.78
N HIS A 55 10.28 13.26 -11.33
CA HIS A 55 8.90 12.81 -11.53
C HIS A 55 8.12 12.69 -10.20
N MET A 56 8.76 12.21 -9.13
CA MET A 56 8.12 12.09 -7.82
C MET A 56 7.81 13.46 -7.21
N ASN A 57 8.68 14.45 -7.40
CA ASN A 57 8.42 15.83 -6.99
C ASN A 57 7.22 16.46 -7.73
N PHE A 58 7.03 16.12 -9.01
CA PHE A 58 5.86 16.55 -9.77
C PHE A 58 4.56 15.94 -9.19
N LEU A 59 4.57 14.63 -8.90
CA LEU A 59 3.41 13.95 -8.30
C LEU A 59 3.09 14.48 -6.90
N ALA A 60 4.11 14.71 -6.07
CA ALA A 60 3.97 15.33 -4.75
C ALA A 60 3.32 16.73 -4.83
N SER A 61 3.78 17.55 -5.78
CA SER A 61 3.21 18.89 -6.01
C SER A 61 1.78 18.84 -6.54
N GLN A 62 1.43 17.80 -7.30
CA GLN A 62 0.07 17.58 -7.78
C GLN A 62 -0.86 17.17 -6.63
N ASP A 63 -0.45 16.20 -5.79
CA ASP A 63 -1.23 15.77 -4.62
C ASP A 63 -1.47 16.91 -3.64
N TRP A 64 -0.48 17.78 -3.43
CA TRP A 64 -0.66 18.98 -2.61
C TRP A 64 -1.73 19.93 -3.18
N ARG A 65 -1.70 20.18 -4.49
CA ARG A 65 -2.70 21.05 -5.15
C ARG A 65 -4.10 20.46 -5.06
N ASP A 66 -4.25 19.17 -5.27
CA ASP A 66 -5.55 18.50 -5.16
C ASP A 66 -6.09 18.50 -3.73
N SER A 67 -5.18 18.35 -2.76
CA SER A 67 -5.49 18.45 -1.34
C SER A 67 -6.00 19.84 -0.95
N LEU A 68 -5.42 20.91 -1.52
CA LEU A 68 -5.91 22.27 -1.33
C LEU A 68 -7.25 22.50 -2.03
N ALA A 69 -7.41 22.02 -3.27
CA ALA A 69 -8.67 22.12 -4.01
C ALA A 69 -9.83 21.41 -3.29
N ALA A 70 -9.54 20.32 -2.56
CA ALA A 70 -10.53 19.65 -1.73
C ALA A 70 -11.08 20.53 -0.58
N LEU A 71 -10.40 21.61 -0.18
CA LEU A 71 -10.89 22.55 0.83
C LEU A 71 -11.99 23.50 0.29
N GLU A 72 -12.21 23.51 -1.02
CA GLU A 72 -13.21 24.35 -1.70
C GLU A 72 -14.63 23.74 -1.71
N ASP A 73 -14.79 22.45 -1.40
CA ASP A 73 -16.10 21.79 -1.18
C ASP A 73 -16.23 21.43 0.29
N GLU A 74 -17.36 21.77 0.92
CA GLU A 74 -17.57 21.57 2.37
C GLU A 74 -17.38 20.11 2.79
N GLY A 75 -17.96 19.17 2.03
CA GLY A 75 -17.89 17.75 2.34
C GLY A 75 -16.46 17.21 2.22
N ALA A 76 -15.79 17.55 1.13
CA ALA A 76 -14.40 17.20 0.88
C ALA A 76 -13.45 17.84 1.89
N ALA A 77 -13.66 19.09 2.27
CA ALA A 77 -12.84 19.80 3.24
C ALA A 77 -12.89 19.13 4.63
N LEU A 78 -14.11 18.84 5.11
CA LEU A 78 -14.31 18.10 6.36
C LEU A 78 -13.70 16.69 6.28
N GLY A 79 -13.86 16.01 5.15
CA GLY A 79 -13.26 14.69 4.92
C GLY A 79 -11.73 14.75 4.93
N THR A 80 -11.13 15.77 4.32
CA THR A 80 -9.69 16.02 4.28
C THR A 80 -9.14 16.22 5.69
N LEU A 81 -9.78 17.07 6.50
CA LEU A 81 -9.40 17.26 7.90
C LEU A 81 -9.56 15.98 8.73
N ALA A 82 -10.60 15.18 8.48
CA ALA A 82 -10.76 13.87 9.11
C ALA A 82 -9.64 12.89 8.71
N ARG A 83 -9.26 12.86 7.43
CA ARG A 83 -8.13 12.04 6.95
C ARG A 83 -6.83 12.44 7.64
N TYR A 84 -6.51 13.72 7.68
CA TYR A 84 -5.28 14.22 8.31
C TYR A 84 -5.28 13.99 9.81
N GLY A 85 -6.42 14.23 10.46
CA GLY A 85 -6.65 13.92 11.86
C GLY A 85 -6.42 12.43 12.15
N SER A 86 -6.88 11.53 11.27
CA SER A 86 -6.69 10.08 11.41
C SER A 86 -5.21 9.70 11.42
N ILE A 87 -4.40 10.36 10.59
CA ILE A 87 -2.93 10.21 10.59
C ILE A 87 -2.35 10.74 11.91
N ALA A 88 -2.68 11.99 12.27
CA ALA A 88 -2.17 12.67 13.46
C ALA A 88 -2.52 11.92 14.76
N SER A 89 -3.71 11.32 14.82
CA SER A 89 -4.23 10.61 15.98
C SER A 89 -3.40 9.41 16.42
N LYS A 90 -2.60 8.84 15.51
CA LYS A 90 -1.66 7.75 15.81
C LYS A 90 -0.49 8.21 16.69
N TYR A 91 -0.15 9.48 16.61
CA TYR A 91 0.99 10.08 17.31
C TYR A 91 0.55 10.99 18.45
N ASN A 92 -0.65 11.56 18.32
CA ASN A 92 -1.25 12.43 19.32
C ASN A 92 -2.71 12.02 19.54
N PRO A 93 -3.00 11.19 20.56
CA PRO A 93 -4.35 10.74 20.86
C PRO A 93 -5.37 11.88 21.06
N ARG A 94 -4.91 13.10 21.42
CA ARG A 94 -5.81 14.28 21.55
C ARG A 94 -6.49 14.64 20.23
N MET A 95 -5.86 14.31 19.09
CA MET A 95 -6.42 14.56 17.75
C MET A 95 -7.57 13.62 17.41
N GLN A 96 -7.80 12.53 18.16
CA GLN A 96 -8.91 11.61 17.91
C GLN A 96 -10.26 12.31 17.97
N ARG A 97 -10.48 13.17 18.98
CA ARG A 97 -11.75 13.90 19.12
C ARG A 97 -12.02 14.82 17.94
N LEU A 98 -10.99 15.54 17.49
CA LEU A 98 -11.06 16.45 16.34
C LEU A 98 -11.33 15.66 15.04
N THR A 99 -10.66 14.53 14.89
CA THR A 99 -10.86 13.58 13.78
C THR A 99 -12.30 13.11 13.69
N TYR A 100 -12.86 12.60 14.81
CA TYR A 100 -14.24 12.12 14.84
C TYR A 100 -15.26 13.24 14.57
N LYS A 101 -15.02 14.45 15.09
CA LYS A 101 -15.85 15.62 14.79
C LYS A 101 -15.95 15.84 13.28
N TYR A 102 -14.82 15.92 12.59
CA TYR A 102 -14.80 16.17 11.15
C TYR A 102 -15.34 15.01 10.32
N LEU A 103 -15.06 13.77 10.74
CA LEU A 103 -15.60 12.58 10.09
C LEU A 103 -17.12 12.55 10.13
N VAL A 104 -17.72 12.76 11.31
CA VAL A 104 -19.18 12.78 11.49
C VAL A 104 -19.82 13.92 10.70
N GLN A 105 -19.23 15.11 10.72
CA GLN A 105 -19.72 16.25 9.94
C GLN A 105 -19.69 15.95 8.43
N SER A 106 -18.57 15.41 7.91
CA SER A 106 -18.43 15.06 6.50
C SER A 106 -19.42 13.97 6.06
N ILE A 107 -19.66 12.95 6.90
CA ILE A 107 -20.67 11.91 6.67
C ILE A 107 -22.08 12.51 6.63
N ASN A 108 -22.40 13.47 7.51
CA ASN A 108 -23.70 14.13 7.52
C ASN A 108 -23.93 14.96 6.25
N VAL A 109 -22.89 15.62 5.73
CA VAL A 109 -22.95 16.31 4.43
C VAL A 109 -23.24 15.30 3.31
N LEU A 110 -22.53 14.16 3.28
CA LEU A 110 -22.74 13.13 2.26
C LEU A 110 -24.16 12.54 2.33
N ARG A 111 -24.65 12.24 3.53
CA ARG A 111 -26.03 11.77 3.75
C ARG A 111 -27.06 12.77 3.26
N THR A 112 -26.82 14.06 3.51
CA THR A 112 -27.71 15.13 3.04
C THR A 112 -27.73 15.19 1.51
N LYS A 113 -26.56 15.13 0.85
CA LYS A 113 -26.45 15.05 -0.63
C LYS A 113 -27.28 13.87 -1.15
N LEU A 114 -27.07 12.67 -0.62
CA LEU A 114 -27.79 11.45 -1.02
C LEU A 114 -29.31 11.53 -0.79
N SER A 115 -29.74 12.03 0.37
CA SER A 115 -31.17 12.15 0.71
C SER A 115 -31.94 13.09 -0.22
N ARG A 116 -31.25 14.04 -0.85
CA ARG A 116 -31.81 15.00 -1.81
C ARG A 116 -31.75 14.49 -3.27
N GLY A 117 -31.27 13.26 -3.49
CA GLY A 117 -31.10 12.70 -4.83
C GLY A 117 -29.95 13.33 -5.62
N HIS A 118 -28.96 13.93 -4.93
CA HIS A 118 -27.78 14.51 -5.59
C HIS A 118 -26.94 13.43 -6.25
N ASP A 119 -26.58 13.63 -7.52
CA ASP A 119 -25.75 12.71 -8.28
C ASP A 119 -24.26 12.94 -7.99
N LEU A 120 -23.60 11.96 -7.35
CA LEU A 120 -22.21 12.06 -6.89
C LEU A 120 -21.16 11.91 -8.01
N GLN A 121 -21.45 12.42 -9.22
CA GLN A 121 -20.59 12.25 -10.39
C GLN A 121 -19.53 13.34 -10.57
N SER A 122 -19.63 14.45 -9.82
CA SER A 122 -18.66 15.54 -9.93
C SER A 122 -17.30 15.14 -9.33
N GLY A 123 -16.23 15.82 -9.77
CA GLY A 123 -14.89 15.61 -9.19
C GLY A 123 -14.84 15.90 -7.69
N ALA A 124 -15.54 16.94 -7.23
CA ALA A 124 -15.63 17.30 -5.82
C ALA A 124 -16.37 16.22 -4.99
N ASP A 125 -17.46 15.66 -5.52
CA ASP A 125 -18.19 14.59 -4.83
C ASP A 125 -17.35 13.31 -4.71
N CYS A 126 -16.65 12.95 -5.77
CA CYS A 126 -15.79 11.77 -5.73
C CYS A 126 -14.58 11.99 -4.79
N MET A 127 -14.02 13.21 -4.76
CA MET A 127 -12.99 13.59 -3.78
C MET A 127 -13.52 13.55 -2.34
N HIS A 128 -14.74 14.01 -2.09
CA HIS A 128 -15.41 13.94 -0.78
C HIS A 128 -15.49 12.50 -0.29
N VAL A 129 -16.02 11.58 -1.09
CA VAL A 129 -16.11 10.16 -0.70
C VAL A 129 -14.72 9.52 -0.59
N ASN A 130 -13.75 9.91 -1.43
CA ASN A 130 -12.37 9.46 -1.35
C ASN A 130 -11.70 9.83 -0.02
N MET A 131 -11.94 11.04 0.49
CA MET A 131 -11.39 11.46 1.79
C MET A 131 -12.01 10.71 2.95
N LEU A 132 -13.31 10.43 2.90
CA LEU A 132 -13.98 9.56 3.88
C LEU A 132 -13.43 8.13 3.84
N PHE A 133 -13.22 7.57 2.64
CA PHE A 133 -12.62 6.26 2.47
C PHE A 133 -11.21 6.19 3.07
N ALA A 134 -10.36 7.20 2.79
CA ALA A 134 -9.02 7.31 3.34
C ALA A 134 -9.01 7.42 4.87
N ALA A 135 -9.87 8.27 5.43
CA ALA A 135 -9.95 8.48 6.88
C ALA A 135 -10.32 7.20 7.64
N GLU A 136 -11.33 6.48 7.14
CA GLU A 136 -11.77 5.20 7.72
C GLU A 136 -10.69 4.12 7.60
N ALA A 137 -10.02 4.04 6.45
CA ALA A 137 -8.93 3.08 6.21
C ALA A 137 -7.75 3.32 7.17
N ILE A 138 -7.28 4.57 7.29
CA ILE A 138 -6.16 4.94 8.18
C ILE A 138 -6.51 4.65 9.66
N SER A 139 -7.76 4.93 10.04
CA SER A 139 -8.29 4.65 11.38
C SER A 139 -8.51 3.16 11.67
N GLY A 140 -8.38 2.29 10.66
CA GLY A 140 -8.62 0.86 10.81
C GLY A 140 -10.11 0.49 10.95
N ASN A 141 -11.03 1.38 10.59
CA ASN A 141 -12.46 1.08 10.56
C ASN A 141 -12.83 0.38 9.25
N LEU A 142 -12.67 -0.95 9.24
CA LEU A 142 -12.91 -1.76 8.04
C LEU A 142 -14.32 -1.60 7.47
N LEU A 143 -15.35 -1.54 8.32
CA LEU A 143 -16.73 -1.42 7.87
C LEU A 143 -16.97 -0.08 7.18
N GLY A 144 -16.55 1.03 7.80
CA GLY A 144 -16.65 2.36 7.20
C GLY A 144 -15.87 2.46 5.89
N ALA A 145 -14.65 1.91 5.85
CA ALA A 145 -13.82 1.88 4.65
C ALA A 145 -14.49 1.09 3.51
N ILE A 146 -15.07 -0.08 3.79
CA ILE A 146 -15.83 -0.86 2.78
C ILE A 146 -17.05 -0.09 2.29
N THR A 147 -17.78 0.57 3.18
CA THR A 147 -18.96 1.36 2.80
C THR A 147 -18.59 2.48 1.83
N HIS A 148 -17.62 3.33 2.18
CA HIS A 148 -17.21 4.44 1.30
C HIS A 148 -16.50 3.95 0.03
N GLY A 149 -15.67 2.89 0.12
CA GLY A 149 -15.03 2.28 -1.04
C GLY A 149 -16.02 1.73 -2.06
N ARG A 150 -17.12 1.11 -1.61
CA ARG A 150 -18.19 0.64 -2.51
C ARG A 150 -18.97 1.78 -3.16
N ILE A 151 -19.22 2.88 -2.45
CA ILE A 151 -19.82 4.08 -3.04
C ILE A 151 -18.92 4.63 -4.15
N LEU A 152 -17.60 4.70 -3.91
CA LEU A 152 -16.62 5.12 -4.92
C LEU A 152 -16.59 4.18 -6.13
N LEU A 153 -16.58 2.86 -5.91
CA LEU A 153 -16.61 1.88 -6.99
C LEU A 153 -17.83 2.11 -7.90
N GLN A 154 -19.01 2.36 -7.33
CA GLN A 154 -20.22 2.66 -8.11
C GLN A 154 -20.10 3.97 -8.90
N ILE A 155 -19.54 5.03 -8.30
CA ILE A 155 -19.28 6.31 -8.97
C ILE A 155 -18.37 6.09 -10.18
N LEU A 156 -17.24 5.41 -9.98
CA LEU A 156 -16.24 5.13 -11.01
C LEU A 156 -16.78 4.25 -12.13
N GLN A 157 -17.52 3.19 -11.80
CA GLN A 157 -18.16 2.31 -12.79
C GLN A 157 -19.17 3.08 -13.66
N LYS A 158 -19.90 4.04 -13.06
CA LYS A 158 -20.80 4.93 -13.82
C LYS A 158 -20.00 5.88 -14.72
N GLN A 159 -18.99 6.56 -14.19
CA GLN A 159 -18.11 7.46 -14.98
C GLN A 159 -17.44 6.72 -16.15
N TRP A 160 -17.02 5.47 -15.94
CA TRP A 160 -16.42 4.62 -16.97
C TRP A 160 -17.40 4.33 -18.11
N ARG A 161 -18.62 3.88 -17.77
CA ARG A 161 -19.69 3.65 -18.77
C ARG A 161 -20.06 4.92 -19.53
N GLU A 162 -20.01 6.07 -18.88
CA GLU A 162 -20.31 7.38 -19.47
C GLU A 162 -19.11 8.03 -20.19
N ARG A 163 -17.94 7.37 -20.25
CA ARG A 163 -16.70 7.91 -20.83
C ARG A 163 -16.21 9.23 -20.20
N LYS A 164 -16.50 9.43 -18.91
CA LYS A 164 -16.05 10.57 -18.08
C LYS A 164 -15.04 10.13 -17.02
N PHE A 165 -14.34 9.02 -17.27
CA PHE A 165 -13.51 8.35 -16.28
C PHE A 165 -12.23 9.13 -15.97
N ASP A 166 -12.00 9.43 -14.70
CA ASP A 166 -10.76 10.05 -14.24
C ASP A 166 -9.80 8.98 -13.69
N TYR A 167 -8.79 8.64 -14.49
CA TYR A 167 -7.74 7.69 -14.11
C TYR A 167 -6.88 8.15 -12.94
N LYS A 168 -6.66 9.46 -12.78
CA LYS A 168 -5.88 9.99 -11.66
C LYS A 168 -6.59 9.71 -10.34
N LEU A 169 -7.90 9.91 -10.34
CA LEU A 169 -8.73 9.66 -9.17
C LEU A 169 -8.79 8.17 -8.82
N LEU A 170 -8.86 7.29 -9.83
CA LEU A 170 -8.71 5.85 -9.64
C LEU A 170 -7.40 5.50 -8.91
N ILE A 171 -6.27 6.09 -9.29
CA ILE A 171 -4.97 5.78 -8.66
C ILE A 171 -4.97 6.11 -7.16
N TYR A 172 -5.56 7.24 -6.74
CA TYR A 172 -5.67 7.58 -5.32
C TYR A 172 -6.45 6.52 -4.55
N GLN A 173 -7.53 6.03 -5.14
CA GLN A 173 -8.43 5.05 -4.51
C GLN A 173 -7.79 3.67 -4.45
N LEU A 174 -7.11 3.26 -5.53
CA LEU A 174 -6.35 2.01 -5.57
C LEU A 174 -5.22 2.03 -4.56
N PHE A 175 -4.54 3.17 -4.36
CA PHE A 175 -3.53 3.28 -3.32
C PHE A 175 -4.12 3.03 -1.93
N ILE A 176 -5.26 3.65 -1.58
CA ILE A 176 -5.89 3.45 -0.27
C ILE A 176 -6.39 2.00 -0.12
N ASP A 177 -7.03 1.44 -1.14
CA ASP A 177 -7.57 0.08 -1.11
C ASP A 177 -6.48 -0.99 -1.08
N TYR A 178 -5.34 -0.73 -1.72
CA TYR A 178 -4.12 -1.52 -1.58
C TYR A 178 -3.63 -1.57 -0.13
N GLN A 179 -3.62 -0.42 0.56
CA GLN A 179 -3.25 -0.37 1.98
C GLN A 179 -4.27 -1.14 2.83
N LEU A 180 -5.57 -0.98 2.56
CA LEU A 180 -6.65 -1.69 3.25
C LEU A 180 -6.54 -3.21 3.05
N SER A 181 -6.27 -3.66 1.82
CA SER A 181 -6.00 -5.06 1.46
C SER A 181 -4.88 -5.63 2.33
N SER A 182 -3.78 -4.90 2.48
CA SER A 182 -2.65 -5.33 3.33
C SER A 182 -3.00 -5.32 4.83
N MET A 183 -3.69 -4.29 5.33
CA MET A 183 -4.05 -4.18 6.75
C MET A 183 -4.96 -5.32 7.22
N PHE A 184 -5.86 -5.76 6.34
CA PHE A 184 -6.91 -6.73 6.69
C PHE A 184 -6.74 -8.09 6.01
N VAL A 185 -5.70 -8.28 5.20
CA VAL A 185 -5.44 -9.50 4.41
C VAL A 185 -6.69 -9.90 3.62
N LYS A 186 -7.19 -8.97 2.82
CA LYS A 186 -8.43 -9.14 2.04
C LYS A 186 -8.23 -8.71 0.60
N ARG A 187 -9.06 -9.24 -0.31
CA ARG A 187 -9.13 -8.74 -1.68
C ARG A 187 -9.48 -7.24 -1.70
N MET A 188 -8.86 -6.51 -2.64
CA MET A 188 -9.18 -5.13 -2.94
C MET A 188 -10.65 -4.98 -3.34
N ILE A 189 -11.31 -3.92 -2.85
CA ILE A 189 -12.68 -3.54 -3.22
C ILE A 189 -12.77 -3.27 -4.72
N PHE A 190 -11.79 -2.56 -5.28
CA PHE A 190 -11.85 -2.15 -6.69
C PHE A 190 -11.50 -3.27 -7.67
N ASP A 191 -10.96 -4.39 -7.20
CA ASP A 191 -10.67 -5.58 -8.02
C ASP A 191 -11.84 -6.58 -8.02
N GLU A 192 -13.08 -6.10 -7.98
CA GLU A 192 -14.28 -6.94 -8.07
C GLU A 192 -14.54 -7.34 -9.54
N GLU A 193 -14.82 -8.63 -9.79
CA GLU A 193 -15.22 -9.17 -11.11
C GLU A 193 -14.29 -8.83 -12.29
N GLU A 194 -12.98 -8.70 -12.05
CA GLU A 194 -11.97 -8.33 -13.07
C GLU A 194 -12.21 -6.94 -13.70
N TRP A 195 -13.09 -6.12 -13.11
CA TRP A 195 -13.41 -4.79 -13.62
C TRP A 195 -12.16 -3.91 -13.73
N LEU A 196 -11.31 -3.94 -12.71
CA LEU A 196 -10.10 -3.14 -12.66
C LEU A 196 -9.14 -3.41 -13.82
N GLU A 197 -8.94 -4.68 -14.16
CA GLU A 197 -8.10 -5.08 -15.28
C GLU A 197 -8.67 -4.55 -16.59
N ARG A 198 -9.98 -4.69 -16.83
CA ARG A 198 -10.62 -4.19 -18.05
C ARG A 198 -10.49 -2.67 -18.21
N VAL A 199 -10.59 -1.93 -17.10
CA VAL A 199 -10.43 -0.47 -17.09
C VAL A 199 -8.99 -0.05 -17.38
N LEU A 200 -8.01 -0.78 -16.84
CA LEU A 200 -6.59 -0.42 -16.95
C LEU A 200 -5.90 -0.98 -18.19
N GLN A 201 -6.46 -2.00 -18.84
CA GLN A 201 -5.86 -2.64 -20.01
C GLN A 201 -5.46 -1.63 -21.11
N PRO A 202 -6.29 -0.63 -21.49
CA PRO A 202 -5.89 0.35 -22.50
C PRO A 202 -4.67 1.19 -22.09
N VAL A 203 -4.57 1.53 -20.80
CA VAL A 203 -3.42 2.26 -20.25
C VAL A 203 -2.17 1.40 -20.32
N TRP A 204 -2.30 0.12 -19.97
CA TRP A 204 -1.18 -0.82 -20.01
C TRP A 204 -0.72 -1.10 -21.44
N ASP A 205 -1.64 -1.25 -22.38
CA ASP A 205 -1.31 -1.46 -23.79
C ASP A 205 -0.59 -0.24 -24.37
N ALA A 206 -1.07 0.97 -24.06
CA ALA A 206 -0.41 2.21 -24.46
C ALA A 206 0.98 2.38 -23.84
N ALA A 207 1.18 1.92 -22.61
CA ALA A 207 2.48 1.98 -21.94
C ALA A 207 3.49 0.95 -22.46
N THR A 208 3.02 -0.20 -22.95
CA THR A 208 3.84 -1.38 -23.27
C THR A 208 5.03 -1.08 -24.20
N PRO A 209 4.90 -0.30 -25.28
CA PRO A 209 6.02 0.03 -26.17
C PRO A 209 7.15 0.85 -25.51
N HIS A 210 6.86 1.47 -24.36
CA HIS A 210 7.77 2.37 -23.65
C HIS A 210 8.38 1.74 -22.40
N ILE A 211 7.92 0.55 -21.98
CA ILE A 211 8.43 -0.15 -20.80
C ILE A 211 9.79 -0.77 -21.14
N PRO A 212 10.87 -0.45 -20.39
CA PRO A 212 12.15 -1.11 -20.57
C PRO A 212 12.06 -2.62 -20.30
N ILE A 213 12.75 -3.42 -21.10
CA ILE A 213 12.83 -4.88 -20.92
C ILE A 213 14.16 -5.20 -20.24
N TYR A 214 14.09 -5.91 -19.10
CA TYR A 214 15.25 -6.30 -18.32
C TYR A 214 15.61 -7.78 -18.53
N PRO A 215 16.88 -8.17 -18.35
CA PRO A 215 17.31 -9.56 -18.49
C PRO A 215 16.47 -10.52 -17.64
N ARG A 216 16.02 -11.62 -18.26
CA ARG A 216 15.27 -12.66 -17.56
C ARG A 216 16.24 -13.59 -16.84
N LYS A 217 16.15 -13.64 -15.52
CA LYS A 217 16.74 -14.72 -14.71
C LYS A 217 15.71 -15.84 -14.55
N GLN A 218 16.17 -17.08 -14.39
CA GLN A 218 15.28 -18.21 -14.11
C GLN A 218 14.69 -18.06 -12.70
N LEU A 219 13.39 -18.36 -12.55
CA LEU A 219 12.77 -18.54 -11.23
C LEU A 219 13.12 -19.92 -10.66
N ASP A 220 13.22 -20.03 -9.34
CA ASP A 220 13.42 -21.29 -8.64
C ASP A 220 12.38 -22.33 -9.09
N PRO A 221 12.79 -23.56 -9.41
CA PRO A 221 11.89 -24.58 -9.96
C PRO A 221 10.82 -25.06 -8.98
N CYS A 222 10.90 -24.72 -7.69
CA CYS A 222 9.86 -25.08 -6.73
C CYS A 222 8.54 -24.34 -6.97
N ILE A 223 8.53 -23.22 -7.70
CA ILE A 223 7.33 -22.53 -8.16
C ILE A 223 6.76 -23.30 -9.36
N SER A 224 5.99 -24.36 -9.07
CA SER A 224 5.37 -25.23 -10.08
C SER A 224 4.08 -24.68 -10.68
N ASP A 225 3.35 -23.84 -9.93
CA ASP A 225 2.12 -23.22 -10.40
C ASP A 225 2.39 -22.21 -11.52
N GLU A 226 1.80 -22.45 -12.69
CA GLU A 226 2.05 -21.66 -13.91
C GLU A 226 1.63 -20.20 -13.72
N TRP A 227 0.47 -19.97 -13.11
CA TRP A 227 -0.05 -18.64 -12.89
C TRP A 227 0.83 -17.83 -11.92
N LEU A 228 1.26 -18.45 -10.80
CA LEU A 228 2.14 -17.84 -9.82
C LEU A 228 3.51 -17.55 -10.45
N ARG A 229 4.03 -18.47 -11.26
CA ARG A 229 5.28 -18.31 -11.99
C ARG A 229 5.23 -17.11 -12.93
N SER A 230 4.22 -17.02 -13.80
CA SER A 230 4.04 -15.88 -14.71
C SER A 230 3.87 -14.56 -13.95
N SER A 231 3.14 -14.57 -12.83
CA SER A 231 2.97 -13.40 -11.97
C SER A 231 4.30 -12.93 -11.37
N PHE A 232 5.16 -13.86 -10.94
CA PHE A 232 6.49 -13.55 -10.42
C PHE A 232 7.42 -12.99 -11.51
N GLU A 233 7.36 -13.50 -12.74
CA GLU A 233 8.18 -12.99 -13.85
C GLU A 233 7.83 -11.54 -14.18
N VAL A 234 6.53 -11.22 -14.28
CA VAL A 234 6.06 -9.85 -14.51
C VAL A 234 6.48 -8.94 -13.37
N LYS A 235 6.30 -9.39 -12.12
CA LYS A 235 6.66 -8.58 -10.95
C LYS A 235 8.16 -8.32 -10.83
N ARG A 236 8.99 -9.29 -11.23
CA ARG A 236 10.45 -9.14 -11.27
C ARG A 236 10.88 -8.06 -12.26
N GLN A 237 10.29 -8.00 -13.45
CA GLN A 237 10.55 -6.93 -14.42
C GLN A 237 10.19 -5.56 -13.84
N GLN A 238 9.08 -5.48 -13.11
CA GLN A 238 8.69 -4.27 -12.41
C GLN A 238 9.66 -3.88 -11.29
N PHE A 239 10.18 -4.85 -10.53
CA PHE A 239 11.19 -4.57 -9.50
C PHE A 239 12.49 -4.02 -10.11
N TYR A 240 12.92 -4.52 -11.27
CA TYR A 240 14.05 -3.94 -12.00
C TYR A 240 13.77 -2.51 -12.47
N PHE A 241 12.55 -2.24 -12.94
CA PHE A 241 12.14 -0.88 -13.26
C PHE A 241 12.22 0.04 -12.03
N MET A 242 11.63 -0.35 -10.90
CA MET A 242 11.68 0.44 -9.67
C MET A 242 13.07 0.55 -9.03
N ALA A 243 13.99 -0.37 -9.33
CA ALA A 243 15.37 -0.31 -8.88
C ALA A 243 16.29 0.48 -9.84
N SER A 244 15.76 0.96 -10.97
CA SER A 244 16.54 1.72 -11.94
C SER A 244 16.99 3.06 -11.36
N ARG A 245 18.17 3.54 -11.78
CA ARG A 245 18.72 4.83 -11.34
C ARG A 245 17.82 5.98 -11.80
N ALA A 246 17.83 7.08 -11.06
CA ALA A 246 16.99 8.25 -11.34
C ALA A 246 17.19 8.78 -12.77
N GLU A 247 18.43 8.80 -13.27
CA GLU A 247 18.73 9.27 -14.63
C GLU A 247 18.11 8.35 -15.70
N THR A 248 18.10 7.04 -15.45
CA THR A 248 17.48 6.05 -16.35
C THR A 248 15.96 6.18 -16.33
N LEU A 249 15.38 6.38 -15.16
CA LEU A 249 13.93 6.61 -15.02
C LEU A 249 13.52 7.91 -15.73
N ASP A 250 14.21 9.02 -15.46
CA ASP A 250 13.91 10.33 -16.06
C ASP A 250 14.09 10.33 -17.59
N ALA A 251 14.97 9.47 -18.14
CA ALA A 251 15.14 9.28 -19.58
C ALA A 251 14.08 8.37 -20.22
N THR A 252 13.21 7.74 -19.43
CA THR A 252 12.17 6.84 -19.94
C THR A 252 11.13 7.62 -20.72
N SER A 253 10.93 7.23 -21.98
CA SER A 253 9.89 7.80 -22.85
C SER A 253 8.52 7.61 -22.21
N HIS A 254 7.69 8.66 -22.21
CA HIS A 254 6.34 8.62 -21.62
C HIS A 254 6.33 8.16 -20.15
N LEU A 255 7.34 8.56 -19.36
CA LEU A 255 7.53 8.12 -17.97
C LEU A 255 6.26 8.16 -17.13
N GLN A 256 5.41 9.18 -17.22
CA GLN A 256 4.16 9.25 -16.44
C GLN A 256 3.21 8.08 -16.76
N LEU A 257 3.06 7.74 -18.05
CA LEU A 257 2.23 6.63 -18.51
C LEU A 257 2.84 5.29 -18.09
N VAL A 258 4.15 5.14 -18.26
CA VAL A 258 4.89 3.94 -17.83
C VAL A 258 4.76 3.75 -16.32
N TRP A 259 4.98 4.81 -15.54
CA TRP A 259 4.88 4.80 -14.08
C TRP A 259 3.46 4.44 -13.62
N MET A 260 2.44 5.06 -14.21
CA MET A 260 1.04 4.71 -13.94
C MET A 260 0.75 3.23 -14.24
N SER A 261 1.21 2.72 -15.38
CA SER A 261 1.08 1.31 -15.74
C SER A 261 1.77 0.39 -14.72
N GLN A 262 3.00 0.72 -14.33
CA GLN A 262 3.74 -0.07 -13.33
C GLN A 262 3.06 -0.02 -11.95
N MET A 263 2.70 1.15 -11.44
CA MET A 263 2.01 1.28 -10.14
C MET A 263 0.72 0.46 -10.10
N THR A 264 -0.13 0.61 -11.12
CA THR A 264 -1.43 -0.08 -11.15
C THR A 264 -1.30 -1.59 -11.35
N ARG A 265 -0.34 -2.06 -12.17
CA ARG A 265 0.02 -3.49 -12.25
C ARG A 265 0.55 -4.02 -10.92
N GLY A 266 1.29 -3.20 -10.17
CA GLY A 266 1.81 -3.55 -8.86
C GLY A 266 0.70 -3.75 -7.82
N MET A 267 -0.26 -2.81 -7.77
CA MET A 267 -1.43 -2.91 -6.89
C MET A 267 -2.30 -4.12 -7.23
N LEU A 268 -2.53 -4.38 -8.52
CA LEU A 268 -3.29 -5.56 -8.95
C LEU A 268 -2.57 -6.87 -8.63
N PHE A 269 -1.24 -6.91 -8.82
CA PHE A 269 -0.43 -8.05 -8.39
C PHE A 269 -0.62 -8.34 -6.91
N HIS A 270 -0.58 -7.31 -6.05
CA HIS A 270 -0.82 -7.47 -4.62
C HIS A 270 -2.21 -8.04 -4.32
N SER A 271 -3.28 -7.46 -4.91
CA SER A 271 -4.64 -7.99 -4.77
C SER A 271 -4.73 -9.47 -5.13
N ARG A 272 -4.14 -9.84 -6.27
CA ARG A 272 -4.11 -11.21 -6.78
C ARG A 272 -3.35 -12.18 -5.89
N MET A 273 -2.22 -11.76 -5.31
CA MET A 273 -1.48 -12.59 -4.35
C MET A 273 -2.29 -12.85 -3.08
N ILE A 274 -2.97 -11.83 -2.54
CA ILE A 274 -3.86 -11.98 -1.38
C ILE A 274 -5.05 -12.89 -1.73
N ASP A 275 -5.69 -12.69 -2.89
CA ASP A 275 -6.79 -13.54 -3.37
C ASP A 275 -6.36 -15.00 -3.55
N HIS A 276 -5.16 -15.24 -4.11
CA HIS A 276 -4.59 -16.58 -4.25
C HIS A 276 -4.38 -17.26 -2.89
N TYR A 277 -3.80 -16.54 -1.93
CA TYR A 277 -3.64 -17.02 -0.56
C TYR A 277 -4.99 -17.44 0.06
N LEU A 278 -6.01 -16.60 -0.06
CA LEU A 278 -7.34 -16.84 0.48
C LEU A 278 -8.00 -18.08 -0.17
N LYS A 279 -7.97 -18.16 -1.51
CA LYS A 279 -8.49 -19.30 -2.29
C LYS A 279 -7.82 -20.60 -1.90
N ILE A 280 -6.49 -20.60 -1.73
CA ILE A 280 -5.79 -21.81 -1.27
C ILE A 280 -6.22 -22.18 0.15
N GLY A 281 -6.44 -21.19 1.02
CA GLY A 281 -6.96 -21.42 2.37
C GLY A 281 -8.30 -22.14 2.37
N GLU A 282 -9.18 -21.82 1.42
CA GLU A 282 -10.43 -22.55 1.21
C GLU A 282 -10.21 -23.95 0.65
N GLN A 283 -9.28 -24.12 -0.28
CA GLN A 283 -8.93 -25.44 -0.84
C GLN A 283 -8.38 -26.38 0.23
N LEU A 284 -7.49 -25.91 1.11
CA LEU A 284 -6.92 -26.70 2.20
C LEU A 284 -7.95 -27.16 3.24
N ARG A 285 -9.15 -26.55 3.28
CA ARG A 285 -10.26 -27.01 4.13
C ARG A 285 -11.06 -28.16 3.49
N LYS A 286 -10.88 -28.43 2.19
CA LYS A 286 -11.59 -29.51 1.51
C LYS A 286 -11.09 -30.87 2.03
N PRO A 287 -12.00 -31.83 2.29
CA PRO A 287 -11.59 -33.16 2.67
C PRO A 287 -10.91 -33.88 1.48
N ARG A 288 -9.99 -34.81 1.78
CA ARG A 288 -9.36 -35.77 0.83
C ARG A 288 -8.22 -35.25 -0.07
N LEU A 289 -7.50 -34.20 0.32
CA LEU A 289 -6.25 -33.84 -0.35
C LEU A 289 -5.15 -34.86 -0.02
N SER A 290 -4.37 -35.25 -1.03
CA SER A 290 -3.14 -36.02 -0.83
C SER A 290 -2.10 -35.18 -0.10
N SER A 291 -1.11 -35.83 0.54
CA SER A 291 -0.06 -35.09 1.24
C SER A 291 0.77 -34.20 0.32
N VAL A 292 0.96 -34.60 -0.95
CA VAL A 292 1.71 -33.82 -1.94
C VAL A 292 0.95 -32.55 -2.30
N GLU A 293 -0.35 -32.65 -2.54
CA GLU A 293 -1.21 -31.48 -2.81
C GLU A 293 -1.24 -30.52 -1.62
N VAL A 294 -1.30 -31.05 -0.39
CA VAL A 294 -1.24 -30.22 0.83
C VAL A 294 0.07 -29.45 0.91
N ASP A 295 1.22 -30.11 0.68
CA ASP A 295 2.52 -29.46 0.73
C ASP A 295 2.66 -28.39 -0.37
N GLU A 296 2.18 -28.68 -1.58
CA GLU A 296 2.17 -27.73 -2.69
C GLU A 296 1.29 -26.52 -2.39
N LEU A 297 0.05 -26.72 -1.95
CA LEU A 297 -0.87 -25.63 -1.61
C LEU A 297 -0.31 -24.78 -0.46
N LYS A 298 0.22 -25.38 0.60
CA LYS A 298 0.87 -24.64 1.69
C LYS A 298 2.08 -23.84 1.19
N SER A 299 2.84 -24.38 0.25
CA SER A 299 3.96 -23.66 -0.35
C SER A 299 3.50 -22.42 -1.12
N GLN A 300 2.43 -22.56 -1.90
CA GLN A 300 1.85 -21.44 -2.64
C GLN A 300 1.27 -20.38 -1.70
N GLN A 301 0.70 -20.75 -0.54
CA GLN A 301 0.18 -19.78 0.43
C GLN A 301 1.25 -18.83 0.95
N TYR A 302 2.35 -19.35 1.50
CA TYR A 302 3.39 -18.47 2.03
C TYR A 302 4.15 -17.77 0.90
N LEU A 303 4.26 -18.37 -0.30
CA LEU A 303 4.84 -17.70 -1.47
C LEU A 303 4.04 -16.47 -1.87
N ALA A 304 2.71 -16.60 -1.96
CA ALA A 304 1.82 -15.50 -2.31
C ALA A 304 1.83 -14.39 -1.26
N LEU A 305 1.73 -14.75 0.03
CA LEU A 305 1.80 -13.77 1.12
C LEU A 305 3.15 -13.06 1.19
N ALA A 306 4.26 -13.79 1.07
CA ALA A 306 5.59 -13.19 1.04
C ALA A 306 5.76 -12.27 -0.18
N ALA A 307 5.24 -12.65 -1.35
CA ALA A 307 5.27 -11.78 -2.52
C ALA A 307 4.48 -10.48 -2.32
N ALA A 308 3.29 -10.55 -1.72
CA ALA A 308 2.47 -9.39 -1.38
C ALA A 308 3.16 -8.50 -0.33
N GLN A 309 3.82 -9.09 0.67
CA GLN A 309 4.56 -8.39 1.72
C GLN A 309 5.81 -7.70 1.16
N LEU A 310 6.56 -8.36 0.28
CA LEU A 310 7.74 -7.77 -0.34
C LEU A 310 7.36 -6.62 -1.27
N ASP A 311 6.33 -6.80 -2.09
CA ASP A 311 5.82 -5.72 -2.94
C ASP A 311 5.51 -4.46 -2.13
N ARG A 312 4.85 -4.63 -0.99
CA ARG A 312 4.56 -3.54 -0.06
C ARG A 312 5.78 -2.86 0.50
N HIS A 313 6.81 -3.63 0.81
CA HIS A 313 8.05 -3.07 1.31
C HIS A 313 8.74 -2.20 0.25
N VAL A 314 8.60 -2.54 -1.04
CA VAL A 314 9.16 -1.77 -2.15
C VAL A 314 8.28 -0.58 -2.57
N GLY A 315 6.95 -0.74 -2.53
CA GLY A 315 6.00 0.04 -3.33
C GLY A 315 5.12 1.07 -2.60
N GLY A 316 5.64 1.81 -1.61
CA GLY A 316 4.92 2.99 -1.09
C GLY A 316 4.18 2.73 0.21
N HIS A 317 4.95 2.54 1.27
CA HIS A 317 4.43 2.43 2.61
C HIS A 317 4.83 3.66 3.44
N PRO A 318 4.03 4.74 3.41
CA PRO A 318 4.43 6.01 4.00
C PRO A 318 4.67 5.85 5.50
N LYS A 319 5.76 6.48 5.95
CA LYS A 319 6.17 6.60 7.34
C LYS A 319 6.17 8.05 7.76
N ILE A 320 5.58 8.35 8.91
CA ILE A 320 5.75 9.66 9.55
C ILE A 320 6.56 9.43 10.82
N LEU A 321 7.65 10.19 10.97
CA LEU A 321 8.58 10.06 12.10
C LEU A 321 9.07 8.62 12.31
N GLY A 322 9.35 7.89 11.22
CA GLY A 322 9.83 6.51 11.25
C GLY A 322 8.75 5.45 11.53
N VAL A 323 7.48 5.84 11.68
CA VAL A 323 6.35 4.94 11.98
C VAL A 323 5.42 4.83 10.78
N HIS A 324 5.07 3.60 10.43
CA HIS A 324 4.14 3.33 9.32
C HIS A 324 2.72 3.83 9.62
N ILE A 325 2.10 4.48 8.65
CA ILE A 325 0.73 4.99 8.78
C ILE A 325 -0.31 3.87 8.75
N TYR A 326 -0.04 2.76 8.07
CA TYR A 326 -0.96 1.64 7.91
C TYR A 326 -0.45 0.42 8.69
N ASP A 327 -1.24 -0.09 9.63
CA ASP A 327 -0.84 -1.24 10.44
C ASP A 327 -1.06 -2.55 9.66
N THR A 328 0.04 -3.22 9.34
CA THR A 328 0.02 -4.49 8.58
C THR A 328 0.47 -5.69 9.37
N SER A 329 0.41 -5.57 10.70
CA SER A 329 0.68 -6.66 11.62
C SER A 329 -0.06 -7.95 11.27
N ARG A 330 -1.30 -7.83 10.76
CA ARG A 330 -2.10 -8.99 10.34
C ARG A 330 -1.49 -9.75 9.16
N MET A 331 -0.88 -9.05 8.20
CA MET A 331 -0.25 -9.69 7.04
C MET A 331 1.03 -10.42 7.44
N THR A 332 1.87 -9.79 8.28
CA THR A 332 3.05 -10.42 8.87
C THR A 332 2.68 -11.66 9.68
N MET A 333 1.63 -11.59 10.50
CA MET A 333 1.14 -12.73 11.27
C MET A 333 0.52 -13.82 10.40
N ALA A 334 -0.21 -13.47 9.34
CA ALA A 334 -0.73 -14.43 8.38
C ALA A 334 0.40 -15.20 7.68
N LEU A 335 1.49 -14.52 7.32
CA LEU A 335 2.69 -15.15 6.75
C LEU A 335 3.34 -16.10 7.75
N LYS A 336 3.49 -15.68 9.02
CA LYS A 336 4.02 -16.53 10.09
C LYS A 336 3.19 -17.81 10.24
N HIS A 337 1.87 -17.68 10.33
CA HIS A 337 0.98 -18.83 10.46
C HIS A 337 1.01 -19.76 9.24
N ALA A 338 1.14 -19.22 8.03
CA ALA A 338 1.29 -20.04 6.82
C ALA A 338 2.59 -20.87 6.84
N LEU A 339 3.68 -20.30 7.36
CA LEU A 339 4.97 -20.99 7.52
C LEU A 339 4.93 -22.04 8.65
N GLU A 340 4.38 -21.71 9.82
CA GLU A 340 4.23 -22.64 10.94
C GLU A 340 3.33 -23.84 10.58
N ALA A 341 2.24 -23.60 9.84
CA ALA A 341 1.35 -24.65 9.36
C ALA A 341 2.03 -25.62 8.39
N ASN A 342 3.05 -25.16 7.65
CA ASN A 342 3.88 -26.03 6.81
C ASN A 342 4.78 -26.93 7.67
N ASP A 343 5.42 -26.39 8.71
CA ASP A 343 6.35 -27.14 9.57
C ASP A 343 5.72 -28.30 10.31
N LEU A 344 4.48 -28.14 10.78
CA LEU A 344 3.73 -29.21 11.44
C LEU A 344 3.48 -30.42 10.51
N SER A 345 3.51 -30.23 9.19
CA SER A 345 3.35 -31.29 8.18
C SER A 345 4.67 -31.81 7.61
N SER A 346 5.78 -31.07 7.79
CA SER A 346 7.03 -31.19 7.04
C SER A 346 8.03 -32.25 7.56
N ARG A 347 7.61 -33.25 8.35
CA ARG A 347 8.51 -34.37 8.75
C ARG A 347 8.88 -35.34 7.59
N ARG A 348 8.72 -34.95 6.32
CA ARG A 348 8.78 -35.82 5.12
C ARG A 348 9.69 -35.25 4.02
N ALA A 349 10.11 -36.10 3.08
CA ALA A 349 11.04 -35.76 1.99
C ALA A 349 10.63 -34.55 1.11
N ALA A 350 9.32 -34.26 0.99
CA ALA A 350 8.79 -33.08 0.32
C ALA A 350 9.28 -31.74 0.93
N SER A 351 9.70 -31.77 2.20
CA SER A 351 10.38 -30.66 2.90
C SER A 351 11.58 -30.12 2.13
N ARG A 352 12.29 -30.96 1.35
CA ARG A 352 13.48 -30.53 0.59
C ARG A 352 13.16 -29.69 -0.63
N LYS A 353 12.05 -29.96 -1.35
CA LYS A 353 11.68 -29.26 -2.60
C LYS A 353 11.50 -27.76 -2.35
N TYR A 354 10.92 -27.40 -1.20
CA TYR A 354 10.49 -26.03 -0.90
C TYR A 354 11.41 -25.27 0.06
N ARG A 355 12.62 -25.79 0.35
CA ARG A 355 13.55 -25.14 1.31
C ARG A 355 13.90 -23.71 0.89
N ASN A 356 14.25 -23.50 -0.37
CA ASN A 356 14.58 -22.18 -0.89
C ASN A 356 13.41 -21.20 -0.78
N ALA A 357 12.19 -21.66 -1.12
CA ALA A 357 10.98 -20.86 -1.01
C ALA A 357 10.68 -20.46 0.45
N LYS A 358 10.85 -21.39 1.39
CA LYS A 358 10.66 -21.12 2.81
C LYS A 358 11.72 -20.14 3.34
N LEU A 359 12.99 -20.33 2.96
CA LEU A 359 14.07 -19.41 3.32
C LEU A 359 13.80 -18.00 2.79
N TRP A 360 13.36 -17.88 1.53
CA TRP A 360 12.97 -16.61 0.92
C TRP A 360 11.77 -15.96 1.64
N ALA A 361 10.73 -16.71 1.96
CA ALA A 361 9.58 -16.19 2.70
C ALA A 361 9.96 -15.73 4.12
N LEU A 362 10.86 -16.46 4.80
CA LEU A 362 11.43 -16.05 6.08
C LEU A 362 12.25 -14.76 5.96
N TYR A 363 13.05 -14.61 4.90
CA TYR A 363 13.75 -13.37 4.58
C TYR A 363 12.79 -12.19 4.44
N VAL A 364 11.71 -12.35 3.68
CA VAL A 364 10.71 -11.27 3.50
C VAL A 364 10.07 -10.90 4.84
N GLY A 365 9.69 -11.88 5.66
CA GLY A 365 9.14 -11.61 6.98
C GLY A 365 10.16 -10.94 7.92
N ALA A 366 11.43 -11.31 7.85
CA ALA A 366 12.51 -10.69 8.63
C ALA A 366 12.76 -9.24 8.22
N VAL A 367 12.64 -8.91 6.94
CA VAL A 367 12.65 -7.52 6.44
C VAL A 367 11.47 -6.74 7.04
N ALA A 368 10.27 -7.32 7.06
CA ALA A 368 9.09 -6.70 7.66
C ALA A 368 9.24 -6.49 9.17
N GLU A 369 9.79 -7.46 9.91
CA GLU A 369 10.10 -7.31 11.34
C GLU A 369 11.08 -6.18 11.60
N THR A 370 12.17 -6.11 10.83
CA THR A 370 13.17 -5.05 10.94
C THR A 370 12.55 -3.67 10.66
N ALA A 371 11.65 -3.58 9.67
CA ALA A 371 10.90 -2.36 9.40
C ALA A 371 9.96 -1.97 10.54
N ALA A 372 9.39 -2.94 11.27
CA ALA A 372 8.48 -2.71 12.39
C ALA A 372 9.20 -2.39 13.71
N ARG A 373 10.49 -2.73 13.87
CA ARG A 373 11.27 -2.43 15.09
C ARG A 373 11.27 -0.95 15.47
N SER A 374 11.12 -0.03 14.51
CA SER A 374 11.02 1.41 14.80
C SER A 374 9.70 1.83 15.48
N THR A 375 8.74 0.91 15.65
CA THR A 375 7.37 1.24 16.06
C THR A 375 6.90 0.54 17.33
N ASN A 376 7.72 -0.31 17.97
CA ASN A 376 7.34 -1.17 19.12
C ASN A 376 6.11 -2.06 18.91
N THR A 377 5.54 -2.11 17.70
CA THR A 377 4.37 -2.92 17.32
C THR A 377 4.81 -4.08 16.43
N ASN A 378 5.83 -4.83 16.83
CA ASN A 378 6.24 -6.01 16.07
C ASN A 378 5.45 -7.24 16.56
N PRO A 379 4.37 -7.65 15.87
CA PRO A 379 3.47 -8.69 16.34
C PRO A 379 4.12 -10.08 16.35
N SER A 380 5.14 -10.30 15.51
CA SER A 380 5.87 -11.56 15.43
C SER A 380 7.12 -11.60 16.33
N GLY A 381 7.45 -10.48 17.00
CA GLY A 381 8.68 -10.36 17.77
C GLY A 381 9.91 -10.49 16.88
N ASN A 382 10.86 -11.36 17.23
CA ASN A 382 12.01 -11.66 16.38
C ASN A 382 11.88 -13.01 15.66
N TRP A 383 10.67 -13.58 15.60
CA TRP A 383 10.44 -14.94 15.13
C TRP A 383 10.96 -15.17 13.71
N PHE A 384 10.73 -14.24 12.77
CA PHE A 384 11.23 -14.40 11.40
C PHE A 384 12.75 -14.32 11.36
N ASN A 385 13.37 -13.35 12.05
CA ASN A 385 14.84 -13.23 12.09
C ASN A 385 15.49 -14.47 12.73
N GLU A 386 14.97 -14.96 13.86
CA GLU A 386 15.46 -16.16 14.54
C GLU A 386 15.29 -17.42 13.67
N THR A 387 14.11 -17.61 13.08
CA THR A 387 13.81 -18.77 12.24
C THR A 387 14.61 -18.74 10.94
N LEU A 388 14.81 -17.55 10.35
CA LEU A 388 15.68 -17.35 9.19
C LEU A 388 17.12 -17.75 9.50
N ALA A 389 17.67 -17.28 10.63
CA ALA A 389 19.02 -17.62 11.06
C ALA A 389 19.17 -19.14 11.25
N CYS A 390 18.26 -19.78 12.01
CA CYS A 390 18.29 -21.23 12.20
C CYS A 390 18.22 -22.00 10.87
N MET A 391 17.36 -21.57 9.94
CA MET A 391 17.23 -22.23 8.65
C MET A 391 18.46 -22.01 7.75
N ALA A 392 19.05 -20.81 7.76
CA ALA A 392 20.27 -20.49 7.04
C ALA A 392 21.45 -21.35 7.55
N THR A 393 21.64 -21.45 8.86
CA THR A 393 22.64 -22.34 9.48
C THR A 393 22.42 -23.81 9.06
N ALA A 394 21.16 -24.29 9.09
CA ALA A 394 20.82 -25.64 8.63
C ALA A 394 21.02 -25.86 7.11
N MET A 395 21.10 -24.79 6.34
CA MET A 395 21.44 -24.79 4.91
C MET A 395 22.92 -24.49 4.63
N LYS A 396 23.73 -24.27 5.68
CA LYS A 396 25.14 -23.84 5.58
C LYS A 396 25.33 -22.53 4.82
N ILE A 397 24.39 -21.60 5.00
CA ILE A 397 24.43 -20.24 4.45
C ILE A 397 24.91 -19.33 5.57
N TYR A 398 26.13 -18.79 5.44
CA TYR A 398 26.77 -18.00 6.49
C TYR A 398 27.02 -16.55 6.07
N SER A 399 26.94 -16.25 4.77
CA SER A 399 27.15 -14.90 4.27
C SER A 399 25.96 -14.41 3.44
N TRP A 400 25.88 -13.09 3.28
CA TRP A 400 24.94 -12.49 2.33
C TRP A 400 25.17 -12.97 0.90
N GLY A 401 26.43 -13.18 0.52
CA GLY A 401 26.81 -13.70 -0.81
C GLY A 401 26.27 -15.11 -1.07
N ASP A 402 26.11 -15.93 -0.03
CA ASP A 402 25.49 -17.26 -0.14
C ASP A 402 23.97 -17.20 -0.21
N LEU A 403 23.36 -16.25 0.53
CA LEU A 403 21.91 -16.10 0.59
C LEU A 403 21.33 -15.46 -0.68
N GLN A 404 21.99 -14.41 -1.19
CA GLN A 404 21.48 -13.59 -2.29
C GLN A 404 21.10 -14.41 -3.54
N PRO A 405 21.92 -15.36 -4.05
CA PRO A 405 21.55 -16.17 -5.21
C PRO A 405 20.24 -16.95 -5.03
N ILE A 406 19.91 -17.37 -3.80
CA ILE A 406 18.65 -18.05 -3.49
C ILE A 406 17.50 -17.06 -3.56
N LEU A 407 17.66 -15.86 -2.99
CA LEU A 407 16.63 -14.82 -3.03
C LEU A 407 16.32 -14.37 -4.47
N GLU A 408 17.35 -14.26 -5.30
CA GLU A 408 17.22 -13.94 -6.74
C GLU A 408 16.48 -15.04 -7.53
N GLY A 409 16.35 -16.25 -6.98
CA GLY A 409 15.47 -17.30 -7.49
C GLY A 409 13.97 -16.94 -7.39
N PHE A 410 13.60 -15.94 -6.59
CA PHE A 410 12.21 -15.50 -6.36
C PHE A 410 12.06 -14.01 -6.70
N LEU A 411 11.24 -13.26 -5.97
CA LEU A 411 11.24 -11.81 -6.05
C LEU A 411 12.32 -11.25 -5.13
N TYR A 412 13.21 -10.44 -5.68
CA TYR A 412 14.28 -9.80 -4.94
C TYR A 412 14.39 -8.35 -5.38
N TYR A 413 14.57 -7.47 -4.40
CA TYR A 413 14.71 -6.04 -4.62
C TYR A 413 15.93 -5.54 -3.85
N ASP A 414 16.88 -4.96 -4.58
CA ASP A 414 18.14 -4.42 -4.06
C ASP A 414 18.31 -2.94 -4.42
N GLY A 415 17.18 -2.26 -4.65
CA GLY A 415 17.20 -0.84 -4.99
C GLY A 415 17.33 0.05 -3.75
N PRO A 416 17.47 1.36 -3.95
CA PRO A 416 17.81 2.31 -2.89
C PRO A 416 16.72 2.50 -1.83
N PHE A 417 15.50 1.98 -2.05
CA PHE A 417 14.39 2.13 -1.10
C PHE A 417 14.51 1.14 0.06
N TYR A 418 14.75 1.66 1.26
CA TYR A 418 14.40 1.16 2.61
C TYR A 418 14.58 -0.34 2.98
N ILE A 419 15.17 -1.20 2.14
CA ILE A 419 15.47 -2.59 2.50
C ILE A 419 16.79 -2.60 3.26
N LYS A 420 16.70 -2.44 4.58
CA LYS A 420 17.81 -2.84 5.44
C LYS A 420 17.92 -4.36 5.39
N ARG A 421 19.16 -4.86 5.34
CA ARG A 421 19.42 -6.30 5.45
C ARG A 421 18.79 -6.82 6.75
N PRO A 422 18.28 -8.06 6.79
CA PRO A 422 17.85 -8.65 8.05
C PRO A 422 18.97 -8.60 9.08
N ALA A 423 18.62 -8.36 10.34
CA ALA A 423 19.61 -8.17 11.41
C ALA A 423 20.58 -9.36 11.56
N CYS A 424 20.14 -10.58 11.23
CA CYS A 424 20.97 -11.78 11.28
C CYS A 424 22.05 -11.86 10.16
N PHE A 425 22.02 -10.97 9.17
CA PHE A 425 23.03 -10.87 8.10
C PHE A 425 23.69 -9.48 8.04
N GLU A 426 23.53 -8.65 9.08
CA GLU A 426 24.35 -7.44 9.28
C GLU A 426 25.75 -7.86 9.77
N GLU A 427 26.80 -7.14 9.36
CA GLU A 427 28.20 -7.49 9.63
C GLU A 427 28.44 -7.72 11.14
N GLY A 428 28.84 -8.94 11.52
CA GLY A 428 29.29 -9.28 12.88
C GLY A 428 28.44 -10.26 13.70
N HIS A 429 27.31 -10.79 13.19
CA HIS A 429 26.43 -11.69 13.96
C HIS A 429 26.48 -13.19 13.62
N VAL A 430 27.28 -13.61 12.63
CA VAL A 430 27.35 -15.04 12.22
C VAL A 430 28.55 -15.78 12.81
N ASP A 431 29.46 -15.08 13.50
CA ASP A 431 30.65 -15.65 14.15
C ASP A 431 30.54 -15.64 15.70
N SER A 432 29.45 -16.20 16.24
CA SER A 432 29.33 -16.47 17.69
C SER A 432 28.71 -17.80 17.99
#